data_AF-A0A966WSJ8-F1
#
_entry.id   AF-A0A966WSJ8-F1
#
_cell.length_a   1.000
_cell.length_b   1.000
_cell.length_c   1.000
_cell.angle_alpha   90.00
_cell.angle_beta   90.00
_cell.angle_gamma   90.00
#
_symmetry.space_group_name_H-M   'P 1'
#
loop_
_entity.id
_entity.type
_entity.pdbx_description
1 polymer ?
#
loop_
_entity_poly.entity_id
_entity_poly.type
_entity_poly.pdbx_seq_one_letter_code
_entity_poly.pdbx_strand_id
1 'polypeptide(L)'
;AGYKTRSFDAILDEVRGFFDVHASEGTVAGGVHVEMTGSDVTECVGGAHRLTAANLSENYATFCDPRLNAEQSLELSFLIAEELKARRVGTERPARAAE
;
A
#
# COMPACT_ATOMS: atom_id res chain seq x y z
N ALA A 1 -1.25 26.35 3.89
CA ALA A 1 -0.25 26.06 2.84
C ALA A 1 -0.77 24.89 2.00
N GLY A 2 -0.51 24.87 0.69
CA GLY A 2 -0.92 23.76 -0.19
C GLY A 2 0.18 22.71 -0.26
N TYR A 3 0.19 21.75 0.67
CA TYR A 3 1.10 20.61 0.60
C TYR A 3 0.57 19.60 -0.41
N LYS A 4 1.44 19.08 -1.28
CA LYS A 4 1.12 17.87 -2.04
C LYS A 4 0.99 16.73 -1.03
N THR A 5 -0.03 15.89 -1.17
CA THR A 5 -0.20 14.74 -0.29
C THR A 5 -0.85 13.60 -1.06
N ARG A 6 -0.79 12.39 -0.50
CA ARG A 6 -1.52 11.21 -0.98
C ARG A 6 -2.32 10.65 0.18
N SER A 7 -3.51 10.12 -0.12
CA SER A 7 -4.32 9.41 0.87
C SER A 7 -3.86 7.96 0.97
N PHE A 8 -3.60 7.50 2.18
CA PHE A 8 -3.27 6.12 2.47
C PHE A 8 -4.35 5.15 1.97
N ASP A 9 -5.62 5.49 2.18
CA ASP A 9 -6.75 4.64 1.76
C ASP A 9 -6.78 4.51 0.23
N ALA A 10 -6.55 5.61 -0.49
CA ALA A 10 -6.49 5.59 -1.96
C ALA A 10 -5.32 4.73 -2.48
N ILE A 11 -4.14 4.79 -1.82
CA ILE A 11 -2.99 3.95 -2.15
C ILE A 11 -3.35 2.47 -1.92
N LEU A 12 -3.97 2.15 -0.78
CA LEU A 12 -4.38 0.78 -0.45
C LEU A 12 -5.43 0.24 -1.43
N ASP A 13 -6.40 1.07 -1.81
CA ASP A 13 -7.45 0.68 -2.76
C ASP A 13 -6.86 0.43 -4.16
N GLU A 14 -5.87 1.22 -4.60
CA GLU A 14 -5.13 0.94 -5.84
C GLU A 14 -4.41 -0.41 -5.78
N VAL A 15 -3.75 -0.72 -4.66
CA VAL A 15 -3.08 -2.01 -4.46
C VAL A 15 -4.08 -3.17 -4.51
N ARG A 16 -5.25 -3.03 -3.87
CA ARG A 16 -6.33 -4.05 -3.94
C ARG A 16 -6.83 -4.23 -5.36
N GLY A 17 -7.10 -3.14 -6.08
CA GLY A 17 -7.51 -3.16 -7.47
C GLY A 17 -6.47 -3.83 -8.39
N PHE A 18 -5.19 -3.58 -8.15
CA PHE A 18 -4.09 -4.27 -8.84
C PHE A 18 -4.15 -5.79 -8.65
N PHE A 19 -4.38 -6.26 -7.43
CA PHE A 19 -4.58 -7.69 -7.19
C PHE A 19 -5.85 -8.24 -7.85
N ASP A 20 -6.95 -7.50 -7.83
CA ASP A 20 -8.22 -7.88 -8.45
C ASP A 20 -8.08 -8.08 -9.96
N VAL A 21 -7.43 -7.14 -10.65
CA VAL A 21 -7.16 -7.25 -12.09
C VAL A 21 -6.27 -8.46 -12.39
N HIS A 22 -5.19 -8.66 -11.63
CA HIS A 22 -4.35 -9.84 -11.84
C HIS A 22 -5.11 -11.16 -11.65
N ALA A 23 -5.99 -11.21 -10.65
CA ALA A 23 -6.84 -12.38 -10.42
C ALA A 23 -7.86 -12.59 -11.54
N SER A 24 -8.50 -11.54 -12.07
CA SER A 24 -9.46 -11.66 -13.18
C SER A 24 -8.79 -12.13 -14.48
N GLU A 25 -7.56 -11.66 -14.72
CA GLU A 25 -6.81 -11.99 -15.93
C GLU A 25 -5.98 -13.29 -15.79
N GLY A 26 -6.03 -13.96 -14.64
CA GLY A 26 -5.24 -15.19 -14.39
C GLY A 26 -3.73 -14.98 -14.42
N THR A 27 -3.26 -13.77 -14.12
CA THR A 27 -1.85 -13.39 -14.11
C THR A 27 -1.31 -13.22 -12.69
N VAL A 28 0.00 -13.07 -12.54
CA VAL A 28 0.66 -12.97 -11.24
C VAL A 28 0.91 -11.51 -10.88
N ALA A 29 0.32 -11.05 -9.76
CA ALA A 29 0.64 -9.78 -9.11
C ALA A 29 2.07 -9.83 -8.53
N GLY A 30 3.07 -9.40 -9.31
CA GLY A 30 4.49 -9.68 -9.04
C GLY A 30 5.14 -8.86 -7.93
N GLY A 31 4.52 -7.77 -7.48
CA GLY A 31 5.03 -6.93 -6.42
C GLY A 31 4.43 -5.53 -6.43
N VAL A 32 4.74 -4.75 -5.41
CA VAL A 32 4.37 -3.33 -5.29
C VAL A 32 5.61 -2.46 -5.21
N HIS A 33 5.52 -1.23 -5.71
CA HIS A 33 6.56 -0.22 -5.59
C HIS A 33 5.99 0.98 -4.83
N VAL A 34 6.63 1.37 -3.74
CA VAL A 34 6.17 2.48 -2.89
C VAL A 34 7.32 3.43 -2.56
N GLU A 35 7.02 4.73 -2.50
CA GLU A 35 7.93 5.73 -1.96
C GLU A 35 7.73 5.83 -0.44
N MET A 36 8.78 5.53 0.33
CA MET A 36 8.69 5.45 1.78
C MET A 36 9.95 6.00 2.46
N THR A 37 9.83 6.27 3.76
CA THR A 37 10.94 6.60 4.64
C THR A 37 10.74 5.98 6.02
N GLY A 38 11.83 5.60 6.69
CA GLY A 38 11.81 5.15 8.09
C GLY A 38 11.67 6.28 9.11
N SER A 39 11.57 7.53 8.66
CA SER A 39 11.35 8.69 9.52
C SER A 39 9.86 8.91 9.79
N ASP A 40 9.54 9.48 10.94
CA ASP A 40 8.18 9.85 11.33
C ASP A 40 7.75 11.18 10.68
N VAL A 41 7.58 11.15 9.36
CA VAL A 41 7.16 12.31 8.54
C VAL A 41 5.64 12.39 8.43
N THR A 42 5.12 13.60 8.21
CA THR A 42 3.70 13.86 7.96
C THR A 42 3.48 14.28 6.50
N GLU A 43 3.72 13.36 5.56
CA GLU A 43 3.65 13.64 4.12
C GLU A 43 2.38 13.07 3.46
N CYS A 44 1.92 11.89 3.90
CA CYS A 44 0.68 11.25 3.48
C CYS A 44 -0.41 11.31 4.56
N VAL A 45 -1.66 11.51 4.16
CA VAL A 45 -2.82 11.54 5.07
C VAL A 45 -3.43 10.15 5.24
N GLY A 46 -4.13 9.92 6.36
CA GLY A 46 -4.75 8.63 6.70
C GLY A 46 -3.79 7.69 7.43
N GLY A 47 -3.98 6.38 7.24
CA GLY A 47 -3.31 5.32 7.99
C GLY A 47 -3.85 5.19 9.42
N ALA A 48 -3.26 4.30 10.21
CA ALA A 48 -3.68 3.97 11.57
C ALA A 48 -3.76 5.20 12.49
N HIS A 49 -2.88 6.18 12.30
CA HIS A 49 -2.85 7.43 13.09
C HIS A 49 -3.77 8.52 12.56
N ARG A 50 -4.48 8.28 11.45
CA ARG A 50 -5.45 9.22 10.85
C ARG A 50 -4.87 10.63 10.64
N LEU A 51 -3.67 10.71 10.07
CA LEU A 51 -3.05 11.99 9.74
C LEU A 51 -3.97 12.80 8.84
N THR A 52 -4.20 14.07 9.18
CA THR A 52 -5.05 14.98 8.42
C THR A 52 -4.21 15.99 7.65
N ALA A 53 -4.85 16.72 6.72
CA ALA A 53 -4.19 17.80 6.00
C ALA A 53 -3.59 18.89 6.93
N ALA A 54 -4.14 19.05 8.14
CA ALA A 54 -3.62 20.00 9.13
C ALA A 54 -2.28 19.53 9.75
N ASN A 55 -2.04 18.22 9.82
CA ASN A 55 -0.81 17.66 10.38
C ASN A 55 0.38 17.73 9.41
N LEU A 56 0.13 17.99 8.12
CA LEU A 56 1.18 17.98 7.10
C LEU A 56 2.30 18.97 7.40
N SER A 57 1.99 20.15 7.97
CA SER A 57 3.03 21.13 8.30
C SER A 57 3.94 20.75 9.47
N GLU A 58 3.62 19.69 10.22
CA GLU A 58 4.37 19.30 11.42
C GLU A 58 5.75 18.73 11.07
N ASN A 59 5.84 17.87 10.04
CA ASN A 59 7.09 17.26 9.62
C ASN A 59 7.06 16.86 8.12
N TYR A 60 6.83 17.82 7.23
CA TYR A 60 6.93 17.62 5.78
C TYR A 60 8.39 17.78 5.32
N ALA A 61 9.07 16.68 5.00
CA ALA A 61 10.52 16.67 4.80
C ALA A 61 10.98 16.37 3.36
N THR A 62 10.05 16.21 2.42
CA THR A 62 10.34 15.99 1.00
C THR A 62 10.16 17.27 0.18
N PHE A 63 11.02 17.46 -0.82
CA PHE A 63 10.84 18.50 -1.85
C PHE A 63 10.08 17.99 -3.08
N CYS A 64 9.91 16.66 -3.18
CA CYS A 64 9.27 15.99 -4.30
C CYS A 64 7.91 15.44 -3.87
N ASP A 65 7.71 14.14 -4.05
CA ASP A 65 6.46 13.46 -3.78
C ASP A 65 6.36 13.06 -2.30
N PRO A 66 5.13 13.07 -1.74
CA PRO A 66 4.88 12.66 -0.36
C PRO A 66 5.12 11.16 -0.20
N ARG A 67 5.90 10.80 0.81
CA ARG A 67 6.29 9.42 1.13
C ARG A 67 5.44 8.86 2.25
N LEU A 68 5.29 7.54 2.27
CA LEU A 68 4.78 6.84 3.45
C LEU A 68 5.81 6.94 4.59
N ASN A 69 5.35 7.26 5.79
CA ASN A 69 6.20 7.18 6.98
C ASN A 69 6.39 5.72 7.42
N ALA A 70 7.19 5.52 8.48
CA ALA A 70 7.54 4.18 8.94
C ALA A 70 6.31 3.32 9.30
N GLU A 71 5.34 3.89 10.00
CA GLU A 71 4.16 3.17 10.47
C GLU A 71 3.17 2.89 9.34
N GLN A 72 2.91 3.87 8.46
CA GLN A 72 2.10 3.67 7.26
C GLN A 72 2.72 2.58 6.36
N SER A 73 4.05 2.55 6.24
CA SER A 73 4.75 1.52 5.46
C SER A 73 4.58 0.12 6.06
N LEU A 74 4.66 -0.01 7.38
CA LEU A 74 4.42 -1.27 8.08
C LEU A 74 2.95 -1.70 7.96
N GLU A 75 2.02 -0.77 8.14
CA GLU A 75 0.58 -1.00 8.00
C GLU A 75 0.24 -1.54 6.61
N LEU A 76 0.71 -0.86 5.54
CA LEU A 76 0.52 -1.31 4.17
C LEU A 76 1.11 -2.71 3.94
N SER A 77 2.28 -2.99 4.50
CA SER A 77 2.94 -4.30 4.37
C SER A 77 2.09 -5.43 4.97
N PHE A 78 1.49 -5.22 6.15
CA PHE A 78 0.60 -6.21 6.77
C PHE A 78 -0.70 -6.40 5.98
N LEU A 79 -1.30 -5.31 5.47
CA LEU A 79 -2.51 -5.40 4.67
C LEU A 79 -2.27 -6.16 3.35
N ILE A 80 -1.14 -5.93 2.69
CA ILE A 80 -0.72 -6.71 1.51
C ILE A 80 -0.50 -8.19 1.88
N ALA A 81 0.12 -8.47 3.03
CA ALA A 81 0.33 -9.84 3.47
C ALA A 81 -0.99 -10.60 3.70
N GLU A 82 -2.00 -9.95 4.30
CA GLU A 82 -3.34 -10.54 4.45
C GLU A 82 -4.04 -10.74 3.11
N GLU A 83 -3.89 -9.80 2.17
CA GLU A 83 -4.42 -9.92 0.81
C GLU A 83 -3.83 -11.15 0.08
N LEU A 84 -2.50 -11.32 0.13
CA LEU A 84 -1.81 -12.48 -0.45
C LEU A 84 -2.26 -13.79 0.20
N LYS A 85 -2.44 -13.80 1.53
CA LYS A 85 -2.89 -14.97 2.29
C LYS A 85 -4.31 -15.36 1.91
N ALA A 86 -5.24 -14.40 1.81
CA ALA A 86 -6.62 -14.65 1.43
C ALA A 86 -6.72 -15.26 0.03
N ARG A 87 -5.97 -14.72 -0.94
CA ARG A 87 -5.98 -15.20 -2.33
C ARG A 87 -5.35 -16.57 -2.50
N ARG A 88 -4.35 -16.92 -1.68
CA ARG A 88 -3.77 -18.27 -1.67
C ARG A 88 -4.79 -19.34 -1.27
N VAL A 89 -5.68 -19.04 -0.32
CA VAL A 89 -6.71 -19.98 0.16
C VAL A 89 -7.78 -20.22 -0.93
N GLY A 90 -8.05 -19.25 -1.79
CA GLY A 90 -8.97 -19.41 -2.93
C GLY A 90 -8.36 -20.10 -4.16
N THR A 91 -7.05 -20.31 -4.18
CA THR A 91 -6.30 -20.84 -5.33
C THR A 91 -5.65 -22.17 -4.97
N GLU A 92 -6.43 -23.18 -4.57
CA GLU A 92 -5.93 -24.55 -4.62
C GLU A 92 -5.70 -24.91 -6.09
N ARG A 93 -4.45 -24.79 -6.52
CA ARG A 93 -4.01 -25.18 -7.85
C ARG A 93 -4.30 -26.67 -8.00
N PRO A 94 -5.05 -27.14 -9.02
CA PRO A 94 -5.18 -28.56 -9.26
C PRO A 94 -3.77 -29.13 -9.35
N ALA A 95 -3.52 -30.21 -8.60
CA ALA A 95 -2.23 -30.89 -8.60
C ALA A 95 -1.78 -31.04 -10.06
N ARG A 96 -0.59 -30.54 -10.40
CA ARG A 96 -0.01 -30.77 -11.72
C ARG A 96 -0.05 -32.28 -11.94
N ALA A 97 -0.85 -32.75 -12.89
CA ALA A 97 -0.81 -34.12 -13.33
C ALA A 97 0.65 -34.42 -13.68
N ALA A 98 1.21 -35.41 -12.98
CA ALA A 98 2.56 -35.88 -13.25
C ALA A 98 2.61 -36.40 -14.69
N GLU A 99 3.54 -35.86 -15.47
CA GLU A 99 4.07 -36.50 -16.67
C GLU A 99 5.48 -37.00 -16.35
#